data_AF-A0A6S6SGU1-F1
#
_entry.id   AF-A0A6S6SGU1-F1
#
_cell.length_a   1.000
_cell.length_b   1.000
_cell.length_c   1.000
_cell.angle_alpha   90.00
_cell.angle_beta   90.00
_cell.angle_gamma   90.00
#
_symmetry.space_group_name_H-M   'P 1'
#
loop_
_entity.id
_entity.type
_entity.pdbx_description
1 polymer ?
#
loop_
_entity_poly.entity_id
_entity_poly.type
_entity_poly.pdbx_seq_one_letter_code
_entity_poly.pdbx_strand_id
1 'polypeptide(L)'
;MNKTLETEELDSASRRDFFKKTASVSTIAATSILVPNTLLADDENIMHHVKWGTTLGHEVNKFPYGMPPLYEHNVVRRTSPLMSSAGDMHAAISMTPLADLTGIIVPNGLHFTRTHNGVAQVDPNKFRLMIHGLVEKPIVLTLDELKRYPSESRILMMECPSNSAAEWKGPQFGTLQMAKGMMSCAEWTGVRLKTILDELGLKPEAKWMLAEGSDGSEMSRTVPIEKVLDDAMIVWGQNGEALRNEQGYPVRLMLPGWEANLCVKWLKRLEFGEKPWYAKEETSKYTALTASGKAIQHFYANEVNSVVTYPCPERDWTALKKGDIVEIEGLSWTGHGTIKGVDISFDGGKNWVEAQLKGLVLPKAWTRFSYIHKYDGKPMLLQSRAYDDSDNVQPTVNQEKAVVGVEGVYHRNAIMTWEVTDMGKVNNVQVRS
;
A
#
# COMPACT_ATOMS: atom_id res chain seq x y z
N MET A 1 -2.59 -47.86 -60.94
CA MET A 1 -3.51 -48.34 -61.98
C MET A 1 -4.91 -48.37 -61.37
N ASN A 2 -5.82 -47.60 -61.95
CA ASN A 2 -7.29 -47.58 -61.84
C ASN A 2 -8.01 -47.40 -60.48
N LYS A 3 -8.44 -46.14 -60.28
CA LYS A 3 -9.79 -45.66 -59.94
C LYS A 3 -10.91 -46.72 -59.88
N THR A 4 -11.75 -46.61 -58.85
CA THR A 4 -13.21 -46.48 -59.04
C THR A 4 -13.76 -45.43 -58.06
N LEU A 5 -14.50 -44.48 -58.64
CA LEU A 5 -15.32 -43.47 -57.98
C LEU A 5 -16.74 -44.03 -57.88
N GLU A 6 -17.41 -43.84 -56.75
CA GLU A 6 -18.88 -43.78 -56.67
C GLU A 6 -19.27 -42.50 -55.90
N THR A 7 -19.82 -41.56 -56.65
CA THR A 7 -20.82 -40.54 -56.27
C THR A 7 -22.12 -41.26 -55.88
N GLU A 8 -23.06 -40.81 -55.06
CA GLU A 8 -23.47 -39.52 -54.52
C GLU A 8 -24.58 -39.85 -53.50
N GLU A 9 -24.70 -39.14 -52.37
CA GLU A 9 -26.03 -38.72 -51.89
C GLU A 9 -25.86 -37.53 -50.95
N LEU A 10 -26.17 -36.36 -51.50
CA LEU A 10 -26.32 -35.09 -50.80
C LEU A 10 -27.61 -35.14 -49.99
N ASP A 11 -27.52 -35.44 -48.70
CA ASP A 11 -28.62 -35.14 -47.78
C ASP A 11 -28.51 -33.69 -47.32
N SER A 12 -29.55 -32.93 -47.65
CA SER A 12 -29.72 -31.51 -47.40
C SER A 12 -29.99 -31.23 -45.91
N ALA A 13 -28.97 -31.39 -45.06
CA ALA A 13 -29.03 -30.90 -43.69
C ALA A 13 -28.83 -29.37 -43.67
N SER A 14 -29.91 -28.67 -43.36
CA SER A 14 -30.05 -27.22 -43.44
C SER A 14 -28.95 -26.44 -42.70
N ARG A 15 -28.60 -25.26 -43.24
CA ARG A 15 -27.74 -24.22 -42.62
C ARG A 15 -28.18 -23.76 -41.21
N ARG A 16 -29.28 -24.31 -40.66
CA ARG A 16 -29.80 -24.03 -39.32
C ARG A 16 -29.13 -24.86 -38.21
N ASP A 17 -28.49 -25.99 -38.52
CA ASP A 17 -27.85 -26.84 -37.51
C ASP A 17 -26.37 -26.53 -37.25
N PHE A 18 -25.71 -25.76 -38.11
CA PHE A 18 -24.33 -25.30 -37.90
C PHE A 18 -24.22 -24.23 -36.78
N PHE A 19 -25.29 -23.46 -36.54
CA PHE A 19 -25.30 -22.43 -35.49
C PHE A 19 -25.60 -22.94 -34.08
N LYS A 20 -25.97 -24.22 -33.91
CA LYS A 20 -26.27 -24.78 -32.58
C LYS A 20 -25.09 -25.47 -31.89
N LYS A 21 -23.95 -25.69 -32.60
CA LYS A 21 -22.79 -26.44 -32.06
C LYS A 21 -21.51 -25.62 -31.85
N THR A 22 -21.53 -24.31 -32.08
CA THR A 22 -20.37 -23.41 -31.83
C THR A 22 -20.52 -22.53 -30.59
N ALA A 23 -21.60 -22.66 -29.82
CA ALA A 23 -21.85 -21.83 -28.63
C ALA A 23 -21.25 -22.37 -27.32
N SER A 24 -20.23 -23.24 -27.37
CA SER A 24 -19.73 -23.91 -26.15
C SER A 24 -18.21 -23.99 -26.01
N VAL A 25 -17.43 -23.08 -26.64
CA VAL A 25 -16.05 -22.80 -26.23
C VAL A 25 -15.68 -21.36 -26.63
N SER A 26 -15.84 -20.39 -25.74
CA SER A 26 -15.15 -19.08 -25.85
C SER A 26 -15.04 -18.42 -24.47
N THR A 27 -13.85 -18.53 -23.88
CA THR A 27 -13.23 -17.56 -22.96
C THR A 27 -14.16 -16.65 -22.15
N ILE A 28 -14.36 -17.00 -20.87
CA ILE A 28 -14.84 -16.07 -19.85
C ILE A 28 -13.76 -14.99 -19.67
N ALA A 29 -13.92 -13.86 -20.36
CA ALA A 29 -13.39 -12.61 -19.87
C ALA A 29 -14.27 -12.21 -18.69
N ALA A 30 -13.73 -12.24 -17.48
CA ALA A 30 -14.43 -11.84 -16.27
C ALA A 30 -14.57 -10.30 -16.24
N THR A 31 -15.48 -9.77 -17.03
CA THR A 31 -16.13 -8.50 -16.75
C THR A 31 -17.30 -8.81 -15.82
N SER A 32 -17.16 -8.49 -14.54
CA SER A 32 -18.25 -8.50 -13.57
C SER A 32 -19.24 -7.39 -13.92
N ILE A 33 -20.06 -7.61 -14.94
CA ILE A 33 -21.31 -6.87 -15.14
C ILE A 33 -22.24 -7.36 -14.04
N LEU A 34 -22.31 -6.62 -12.93
CA LEU A 34 -23.35 -6.78 -11.93
C LEU A 34 -24.68 -6.34 -12.56
N VAL A 35 -25.32 -7.26 -13.31
CA VAL A 35 -26.75 -7.13 -13.59
C VAL A 35 -27.44 -7.22 -12.23
N PRO A 36 -28.28 -6.25 -11.84
CA PRO A 36 -29.02 -6.36 -10.59
C PRO A 36 -30.02 -7.50 -10.72
N ASN A 37 -29.63 -8.70 -10.28
CA ASN A 37 -30.60 -9.72 -9.91
C ASN A 37 -31.33 -9.17 -8.69
N THR A 38 -32.55 -8.71 -8.87
CA THR A 38 -33.50 -8.62 -7.75
C THR A 38 -33.66 -10.04 -7.22
N LEU A 39 -32.90 -10.36 -6.17
CA LEU A 39 -33.06 -11.61 -5.44
C LEU A 39 -34.49 -11.60 -4.89
N LEU A 40 -35.27 -12.59 -5.30
CA LEU A 40 -36.63 -12.77 -4.83
C LEU A 40 -36.59 -13.46 -3.46
N ALA A 41 -37.69 -13.37 -2.72
CA ALA A 41 -37.79 -14.00 -1.40
C ALA A 41 -37.68 -15.54 -1.46
N ASP A 42 -37.87 -16.14 -2.63
CA ASP A 42 -37.76 -17.55 -2.95
C ASP A 42 -36.45 -17.91 -3.66
N ASP A 43 -35.34 -17.23 -3.33
CA ASP A 43 -34.01 -17.52 -3.90
C ASP A 43 -33.66 -19.02 -3.83
N GLU A 44 -33.28 -19.60 -4.97
CA GLU A 44 -32.93 -21.01 -5.12
C GLU A 44 -31.85 -21.48 -4.14
N ASN A 45 -30.88 -20.63 -3.81
CA ASN A 45 -29.82 -20.97 -2.85
C ASN A 45 -30.31 -20.96 -1.39
N ILE A 46 -31.53 -20.49 -1.14
CA ILE A 46 -32.17 -20.49 0.18
C ILE A 46 -33.24 -21.57 0.25
N MET A 47 -34.07 -21.68 -0.79
CA MET A 47 -35.21 -22.61 -0.82
C MET A 47 -34.78 -24.06 -1.03
N HIS A 48 -33.58 -24.29 -1.58
CA HIS A 48 -33.03 -25.61 -1.81
C HIS A 48 -31.67 -25.82 -1.14
N HIS A 49 -31.35 -27.08 -0.85
CA HIS A 49 -30.04 -27.43 -0.34
C HIS A 49 -28.94 -27.14 -1.37
N VAL A 50 -28.15 -26.13 -1.08
CA VAL A 50 -26.93 -25.80 -1.82
C VAL A 50 -25.90 -26.91 -1.73
N LYS A 51 -25.11 -27.08 -2.80
CA LYS A 51 -24.09 -28.13 -2.88
C LYS A 51 -23.11 -28.12 -1.70
N TRP A 52 -22.67 -26.94 -1.27
CA TRP A 52 -21.75 -26.82 -0.13
C TRP A 52 -22.40 -27.14 1.23
N GLY A 53 -23.73 -27.19 1.31
CA GLY A 53 -24.46 -27.62 2.51
C GLY A 53 -24.67 -29.14 2.60
N THR A 54 -24.41 -29.90 1.52
CA THR A 54 -24.68 -31.35 1.44
C THR A 54 -23.45 -32.21 1.21
N THR A 55 -22.28 -31.60 0.97
CA THR A 55 -21.01 -32.31 0.75
C THR A 55 -19.99 -31.99 1.82
N LEU A 56 -19.13 -32.95 2.17
CA LEU A 56 -17.98 -32.68 3.03
C LEU A 56 -17.03 -31.67 2.39
N GLY A 57 -16.58 -30.72 3.19
CA GLY A 57 -15.54 -29.76 2.83
C GLY A 57 -14.14 -30.38 2.88
N HIS A 58 -13.13 -29.52 2.89
CA HIS A 58 -11.74 -29.95 3.09
C HIS A 58 -11.47 -30.34 4.54
N GLU A 59 -10.58 -31.31 4.75
CA GLU A 59 -10.06 -31.63 6.08
C GLU A 59 -9.25 -30.47 6.65
N VAL A 60 -9.21 -30.37 7.99
CA VAL A 60 -8.53 -29.29 8.72
C VAL A 60 -7.02 -29.20 8.42
N ASN A 61 -6.39 -30.31 8.06
CA ASN A 61 -4.96 -30.42 7.75
C ASN A 61 -4.62 -30.14 6.28
N LYS A 62 -5.62 -29.88 5.41
CA LYS A 62 -5.39 -29.71 3.97
C LYS A 62 -4.49 -28.51 3.67
N PHE A 63 -4.66 -27.42 4.43
CA PHE A 63 -3.89 -26.20 4.28
C PHE A 63 -3.28 -25.80 5.63
N PRO A 64 -2.12 -26.39 6.02
CA PRO A 64 -1.48 -26.08 7.30
C PRO A 64 -1.12 -24.60 7.49
N TYR A 65 -0.94 -23.87 6.38
CA TYR A 65 -0.92 -22.42 6.33
C TYR A 65 -1.95 -21.96 5.29
N GLY A 66 -2.94 -21.19 5.73
CA GLY A 66 -4.09 -20.81 4.91
C GLY A 66 -3.71 -19.92 3.72
N MET A 67 -4.51 -20.01 2.65
CA MET A 67 -4.44 -19.14 1.48
C MET A 67 -5.80 -18.45 1.27
N PRO A 68 -5.84 -17.28 0.59
CA PRO A 68 -7.11 -16.64 0.25
C PRO A 68 -8.05 -17.58 -0.51
N PRO A 69 -9.37 -17.43 -0.33
CA PRO A 69 -10.35 -18.25 -1.04
C PRO A 69 -10.30 -17.99 -2.56
N LEU A 70 -10.78 -18.96 -3.34
CA LEU A 70 -10.76 -18.91 -4.82
C LEU A 70 -11.41 -17.63 -5.39
N TYR A 71 -12.44 -17.11 -4.73
CA TYR A 71 -13.19 -15.94 -5.19
C TYR A 71 -12.44 -14.61 -5.00
N GLU A 72 -11.39 -14.59 -4.17
CA GLU A 72 -10.57 -13.41 -3.87
C GLU A 72 -9.23 -13.41 -4.63
N HIS A 73 -9.12 -14.21 -5.71
CA HIS A 73 -7.87 -14.36 -6.48
C HIS A 73 -7.35 -13.06 -7.13
N ASN A 74 -8.19 -12.04 -7.26
CA ASN A 74 -7.80 -10.74 -7.82
C ASN A 74 -7.30 -9.74 -6.78
N VAL A 75 -7.45 -10.05 -5.48
CA VAL A 75 -6.93 -9.23 -4.38
C VAL A 75 -5.45 -9.53 -4.21
N VAL A 76 -4.65 -8.93 -5.08
CA VAL A 76 -3.21 -9.16 -5.16
C VAL A 76 -2.45 -7.85 -5.27
N ARG A 77 -1.14 -7.91 -4.97
CA ARG A 77 -0.23 -6.81 -5.30
C ARG A 77 -0.20 -6.61 -6.82
N ARG A 78 -0.25 -5.36 -7.27
CA ARG A 78 -0.03 -5.02 -8.68
C ARG A 78 1.32 -4.34 -8.86
N THR A 79 1.91 -4.48 -10.03
CA THR A 79 3.20 -3.88 -10.42
C THR A 79 3.09 -3.37 -11.84
N SER A 80 3.95 -2.43 -12.23
CA SER A 80 4.07 -1.99 -13.62
C SER A 80 5.55 -1.81 -14.01
N PRO A 81 5.99 -2.30 -15.18
CA PRO A 81 7.33 -2.00 -15.71
C PRO A 81 7.59 -0.50 -15.91
N LEU A 82 6.54 0.32 -16.06
CA LEU A 82 6.66 1.78 -16.14
C LEU A 82 7.06 2.42 -14.79
N MET A 83 6.87 1.69 -13.69
CA MET A 83 7.15 2.13 -12.32
C MET A 83 8.40 1.46 -11.74
N SER A 84 9.17 0.75 -12.58
CA SER A 84 10.47 0.18 -12.23
C SER A 84 11.62 0.99 -12.80
N SER A 85 12.82 0.79 -12.26
CA SER A 85 14.01 1.49 -12.75
C SER A 85 14.37 0.99 -14.14
N ALA A 86 14.01 1.77 -15.17
CA ALA A 86 14.25 1.44 -16.58
C ALA A 86 13.71 0.06 -17.01
N GLY A 87 12.58 -0.37 -16.45
CA GLY A 87 11.97 -1.68 -16.75
C GLY A 87 12.50 -2.85 -15.91
N ASP A 88 13.53 -2.66 -15.07
CA ASP A 88 14.10 -3.74 -14.26
C ASP A 88 13.25 -4.05 -13.01
N MET A 89 12.66 -5.25 -12.99
CA MET A 89 11.81 -5.71 -11.89
C MET A 89 12.58 -6.07 -10.59
N HIS A 90 13.91 -6.15 -10.62
CA HIS A 90 14.71 -6.19 -9.40
C HIS A 90 14.70 -4.85 -8.68
N ALA A 91 14.52 -3.75 -9.40
CA ALA A 91 14.45 -2.39 -8.89
C ALA A 91 13.04 -1.79 -9.10
N ALA A 92 12.03 -2.43 -8.52
CA ALA A 92 10.61 -2.12 -8.75
C ALA A 92 9.78 -1.99 -7.48
N ILE A 93 8.57 -1.46 -7.66
CA ILE A 93 7.55 -1.27 -6.63
C ILE A 93 6.33 -2.14 -6.94
N SER A 94 5.70 -2.68 -5.89
CA SER A 94 4.35 -3.24 -5.94
C SER A 94 3.38 -2.42 -5.10
N MET A 95 2.09 -2.49 -5.43
CA MET A 95 1.04 -1.69 -4.82
C MET A 95 0.04 -2.55 -4.05
N THR A 96 -0.30 -2.13 -2.85
CA THR A 96 -1.34 -2.74 -2.01
C THR A 96 -2.74 -2.47 -2.57
N PRO A 97 -3.63 -3.47 -2.65
CA PRO A 97 -4.99 -3.32 -3.19
C PRO A 97 -5.94 -2.62 -2.21
N LEU A 98 -5.72 -1.33 -1.94
CA LEU A 98 -6.41 -0.58 -0.88
C LEU A 98 -7.95 -0.63 -0.96
N ALA A 99 -8.52 -0.68 -2.17
CA ALA A 99 -9.96 -0.74 -2.41
C ALA A 99 -10.60 -2.05 -1.90
N ASP A 100 -9.83 -3.13 -1.85
CA ASP A 100 -10.30 -4.48 -1.52
C ASP A 100 -10.05 -4.84 -0.05
N LEU A 101 -9.36 -3.97 0.70
CA LEU A 101 -8.97 -4.22 2.09
C LEU A 101 -9.89 -3.51 3.09
N THR A 102 -10.14 -4.18 4.21
CA THR A 102 -10.90 -3.67 5.34
C THR A 102 -9.99 -3.35 6.54
N GLY A 103 -10.50 -2.59 7.52
CA GLY A 103 -9.74 -2.26 8.73
C GLY A 103 -8.51 -1.41 8.46
N ILE A 104 -7.44 -1.59 9.24
CA ILE A 104 -6.18 -0.85 9.10
C ILE A 104 -4.95 -1.75 8.93
N ILE A 105 -5.12 -3.07 9.02
CA ILE A 105 -4.00 -4.03 8.92
C ILE A 105 -3.99 -4.67 7.54
N VAL A 106 -2.87 -4.52 6.84
CA VAL A 106 -2.64 -5.13 5.54
C VAL A 106 -2.06 -6.54 5.73
N PRO A 107 -2.68 -7.59 5.15
CA PRO A 107 -2.13 -8.94 5.19
C PRO A 107 -0.70 -8.99 4.64
N ASN A 108 0.18 -9.79 5.24
CA ASN A 108 1.61 -9.82 4.89
C ASN A 108 1.87 -10.12 3.40
N GLY A 109 1.05 -10.95 2.76
CA GLY A 109 1.13 -11.24 1.33
C GLY A 109 0.70 -10.10 0.40
N LEU A 110 0.04 -9.06 0.95
CA LEU A 110 -0.48 -7.88 0.23
C LEU A 110 0.22 -6.58 0.60
N HIS A 111 1.08 -6.61 1.63
CA HIS A 111 1.90 -5.47 2.02
C HIS A 111 2.76 -5.02 0.85
N PHE A 112 2.75 -3.75 0.48
CA PHE A 112 3.50 -3.25 -0.68
C PHE A 112 5.01 -3.58 -0.56
N THR A 113 5.68 -3.74 -1.68
CA THR A 113 7.12 -4.07 -1.72
C THR A 113 7.86 -3.11 -2.62
N ARG A 114 8.95 -2.52 -2.11
CA ARG A 114 9.96 -1.83 -2.92
C ARG A 114 11.30 -2.55 -2.83
N THR A 115 11.95 -2.82 -3.95
CA THR A 115 13.33 -3.33 -4.01
C THR A 115 14.17 -2.48 -4.95
N HIS A 116 15.49 -2.53 -4.76
CA HIS A 116 16.46 -1.86 -5.64
C HIS A 116 17.51 -2.82 -6.21
N ASN A 117 17.55 -4.06 -5.71
CA ASN A 117 18.38 -5.15 -6.24
C ASN A 117 17.74 -6.54 -5.99
N GLY A 118 16.43 -6.62 -6.16
CA GLY A 118 15.64 -7.84 -5.95
C GLY A 118 15.32 -8.13 -4.48
N VAL A 119 14.69 -9.29 -4.24
CA VAL A 119 14.36 -9.77 -2.89
C VAL A 119 15.47 -10.69 -2.42
N ALA A 120 16.23 -10.27 -1.41
CA ALA A 120 17.30 -11.08 -0.84
C ALA A 120 16.75 -12.27 -0.03
N GLN A 121 17.50 -13.38 -0.07
CA GLN A 121 17.25 -14.59 0.73
C GLN A 121 18.36 -14.69 1.77
N VAL A 122 18.05 -14.28 3.01
CA VAL A 122 19.04 -14.26 4.10
C VAL A 122 18.85 -15.49 4.98
N ASP A 123 19.90 -16.30 5.09
CA ASP A 123 19.95 -17.41 6.05
C ASP A 123 20.03 -16.84 7.49
N PRO A 124 19.05 -17.10 8.36
CA PRO A 124 19.02 -16.53 9.70
C PRO A 124 20.19 -16.99 10.58
N ASN A 125 20.81 -18.14 10.29
CA ASN A 125 21.98 -18.62 11.04
C ASN A 125 23.26 -17.86 10.67
N LYS A 126 23.30 -17.29 9.46
CA LYS A 126 24.41 -16.48 8.95
C LYS A 126 24.19 -14.99 9.16
N PHE A 127 22.95 -14.57 9.44
CA PHE A 127 22.62 -13.18 9.74
C PHE A 127 23.49 -12.63 10.88
N ARG A 128 24.00 -11.42 10.68
CA ARG A 128 24.71 -10.64 11.70
C ARG A 128 24.31 -9.18 11.56
N LEU A 129 24.09 -8.51 12.70
CA LEU A 129 23.88 -7.07 12.78
C LEU A 129 25.06 -6.42 13.52
N MET A 130 25.83 -5.60 12.81
CA MET A 130 26.92 -4.81 13.39
C MET A 130 26.39 -3.45 13.84
N ILE A 131 26.69 -3.05 15.08
CA ILE A 131 26.39 -1.73 15.63
C ILE A 131 27.69 -1.12 16.16
N HIS A 132 28.18 -0.04 15.53
CA HIS A 132 29.51 0.50 15.79
C HIS A 132 29.61 2.02 15.48
N GLY A 133 30.83 2.55 15.45
CA GLY A 133 31.10 3.99 15.27
C GLY A 133 31.21 4.70 16.62
N LEU A 134 30.48 5.81 16.78
CA LEU A 134 30.44 6.62 17.99
C LEU A 134 29.59 6.00 19.11
N VAL A 135 29.98 4.81 19.54
CA VAL A 135 29.48 4.11 20.74
C VAL A 135 30.67 3.64 21.59
N GLU A 136 30.48 3.46 22.89
CA GLU A 136 31.54 2.98 23.79
C GLU A 136 31.84 1.49 23.59
N LYS A 137 30.82 0.69 23.27
CA LYS A 137 30.93 -0.76 23.10
C LYS A 137 30.37 -1.17 21.73
N PRO A 138 31.19 -1.19 20.66
CA PRO A 138 30.74 -1.74 19.38
C PRO A 138 30.44 -3.25 19.52
N ILE A 139 29.40 -3.73 18.85
CA ILE A 139 28.93 -5.12 18.95
C ILE A 139 28.51 -5.68 17.59
N VAL A 140 28.54 -7.01 17.48
CA VAL A 140 27.89 -7.76 16.40
C VAL A 140 26.93 -8.76 17.03
N LEU A 141 25.66 -8.69 16.65
CA LEU A 141 24.59 -9.54 17.18
C LEU A 141 24.17 -10.60 16.15
N THR A 142 23.94 -11.82 16.62
CA THR A 142 23.15 -12.84 15.91
C THR A 142 21.64 -12.53 16.01
N LEU A 143 20.82 -13.22 15.23
CA LEU A 143 19.36 -13.07 15.31
C LEU A 143 18.83 -13.47 16.70
N ASP A 144 19.36 -14.55 17.28
CA ASP A 144 18.93 -15.05 18.59
C ASP A 144 19.31 -14.10 19.72
N GLU A 145 20.50 -13.49 19.66
CA GLU A 145 20.90 -12.47 20.65
C GLU A 145 20.05 -11.21 20.53
N LEU A 146 19.76 -10.76 19.30
CA LEU A 146 18.89 -9.62 19.06
C LEU A 146 17.49 -9.84 19.63
N LYS A 147 16.93 -11.05 19.49
CA LYS A 147 15.60 -11.41 20.01
C LYS A 147 15.54 -11.55 21.54
N ARG A 148 16.67 -11.50 22.26
CA ARG A 148 16.69 -11.52 23.73
C ARG A 148 16.42 -10.15 24.35
N TYR A 149 16.56 -9.07 23.59
CA TYR A 149 16.21 -7.75 24.09
C TYR A 149 14.70 -7.63 24.33
N PRO A 150 14.26 -6.76 25.27
CA PRO A 150 12.85 -6.49 25.50
C PRO A 150 12.17 -6.01 24.22
N SER A 151 11.21 -6.79 23.71
CA SER A 151 10.48 -6.48 22.49
C SER A 151 9.12 -5.84 22.77
N GLU A 152 8.62 -5.10 21.79
CA GLU A 152 7.27 -4.57 21.76
C GLU A 152 6.66 -4.72 20.36
N SER A 153 5.33 -4.66 20.28
CA SER A 153 4.56 -4.69 19.04
C SER A 153 3.84 -3.36 18.85
N ARG A 154 3.94 -2.78 17.65
CA ARG A 154 3.30 -1.50 17.31
C ARG A 154 2.65 -1.55 15.94
N ILE A 155 1.41 -1.09 15.85
CA ILE A 155 0.72 -0.88 14.57
C ILE A 155 1.25 0.41 13.96
N LEU A 156 1.92 0.31 12.81
CA LEU A 156 2.59 1.43 12.14
C LEU A 156 2.32 1.37 10.64
N MET A 157 2.22 2.55 10.02
CA MET A 157 2.16 2.67 8.58
C MET A 157 3.55 2.84 7.97
N MET A 158 3.69 2.38 6.73
CA MET A 158 4.81 2.69 5.86
C MET A 158 4.26 3.23 4.54
N GLU A 159 4.75 4.38 4.12
CA GLU A 159 4.45 4.98 2.83
C GLU A 159 5.76 5.20 2.06
N CYS A 160 5.78 4.77 0.81
CA CYS A 160 6.87 5.09 -0.10
C CYS A 160 6.82 6.59 -0.39
N PRO A 161 7.96 7.32 -0.34
CA PRO A 161 7.96 8.75 -0.65
C PRO A 161 7.49 9.02 -2.07
N SER A 162 7.60 8.05 -3.00
CA SER A 162 7.09 8.15 -4.37
C SER A 162 5.62 7.73 -4.53
N ASN A 163 4.87 7.53 -3.44
CA ASN A 163 3.44 7.25 -3.53
C ASN A 163 2.75 8.40 -4.26
N SER A 164 1.91 8.09 -5.24
CA SER A 164 1.31 9.09 -6.14
C SER A 164 2.28 9.92 -6.99
N ALA A 165 3.54 9.51 -7.17
CA ALA A 165 4.51 10.26 -7.99
C ALA A 165 4.04 10.52 -9.44
N ALA A 166 3.37 9.55 -10.07
CA ALA A 166 2.85 9.75 -11.42
C ALA A 166 1.77 10.85 -11.48
N GLU A 167 1.11 11.12 -10.35
CA GLU A 167 -0.02 12.05 -10.25
C GLU A 167 0.43 13.53 -10.12
N TRP A 168 1.74 13.81 -10.11
CA TRP A 168 2.30 15.17 -10.09
C TRP A 168 1.85 16.01 -11.27
N LYS A 169 1.75 15.44 -12.48
CA LYS A 169 1.35 16.18 -13.69
C LYS A 169 -0.15 16.13 -13.96
N GLY A 170 -0.90 15.39 -13.15
CA GLY A 170 -2.34 15.18 -13.28
C GLY A 170 -2.68 13.70 -13.10
N PRO A 171 -3.98 13.34 -13.12
CA PRO A 171 -4.40 11.94 -13.00
C PRO A 171 -3.77 11.08 -14.10
N GLN A 172 -3.03 10.04 -13.75
CA GLN A 172 -2.41 9.12 -14.71
C GLN A 172 -2.95 7.71 -14.59
N PHE A 173 -3.30 7.28 -13.38
CA PHE A 173 -3.82 5.95 -13.14
C PHE A 173 -5.34 5.94 -12.97
N GLY A 174 -5.98 4.98 -13.65
CA GLY A 174 -7.43 4.74 -13.56
C GLY A 174 -7.85 3.86 -12.38
N THR A 175 -6.96 3.61 -11.41
CA THR A 175 -7.24 2.76 -10.23
C THR A 175 -6.59 3.35 -8.99
N LEU A 176 -7.28 3.31 -7.85
CA LEU A 176 -6.76 3.69 -6.53
C LEU A 176 -5.50 2.90 -6.17
N GLN A 177 -5.48 1.59 -6.43
CA GLN A 177 -4.32 0.75 -6.14
C GLN A 177 -3.05 1.29 -6.83
N MET A 178 -3.13 1.67 -8.10
CA MET A 178 -1.96 2.21 -8.81
C MET A 178 -1.65 3.66 -8.41
N ALA A 179 -2.67 4.48 -8.12
CA ALA A 179 -2.51 5.88 -7.77
C ALA A 179 -1.96 6.11 -6.35
N LYS A 180 -2.34 5.27 -5.37
CA LYS A 180 -2.05 5.48 -3.94
C LYS A 180 -1.58 4.23 -3.19
N GLY A 181 -1.40 3.09 -3.85
CA GLY A 181 -1.12 1.81 -3.19
C GLY A 181 0.35 1.57 -2.77
N MET A 182 1.26 2.53 -2.87
CA MET A 182 2.66 2.35 -2.39
C MET A 182 2.77 2.56 -0.88
N MET A 183 1.85 1.97 -0.13
CA MET A 183 1.70 2.15 1.30
C MET A 183 1.01 0.94 1.92
N SER A 184 1.29 0.69 3.20
CA SER A 184 0.65 -0.36 3.98
C SER A 184 0.73 -0.04 5.47
N CYS A 185 -0.16 -0.62 6.26
CA CYS A 185 -0.08 -0.56 7.72
C CYS A 185 -0.14 -1.98 8.29
N ALA A 186 0.70 -2.25 9.28
CA ALA A 186 0.86 -3.57 9.89
C ALA A 186 1.30 -3.42 11.34
N GLU A 187 1.10 -4.47 12.12
CA GLU A 187 1.76 -4.61 13.42
C GLU A 187 3.20 -5.06 13.22
N TRP A 188 4.15 -4.38 13.85
CA TRP A 188 5.59 -4.68 13.79
C TRP A 188 6.12 -5.03 15.16
N THR A 189 6.83 -6.15 15.26
CA THR A 189 7.42 -6.64 16.51
C THR A 189 8.93 -6.57 16.45
N GLY A 190 9.53 -5.94 17.46
CA GLY A 190 10.97 -5.73 17.53
C GLY A 190 11.41 -5.04 18.81
N VAL A 191 12.65 -4.57 18.82
CA VAL A 191 13.26 -3.83 19.94
C VAL A 191 13.46 -2.37 19.55
N ARG A 192 13.24 -1.44 20.48
CA ARG A 192 13.62 -0.04 20.31
C ARG A 192 15.14 0.07 20.21
N LEU A 193 15.63 0.81 19.23
CA LEU A 193 17.07 0.99 19.06
C LEU A 193 17.69 1.69 20.29
N LYS A 194 16.94 2.62 20.90
CA LYS A 194 17.32 3.24 22.18
C LYS A 194 17.68 2.20 23.26
N THR A 195 16.89 1.14 23.41
CA THR A 195 17.13 0.09 24.42
C THR A 195 18.49 -0.60 24.24
N ILE A 196 18.91 -0.81 22.99
CA ILE A 196 20.24 -1.37 22.71
C ILE A 196 21.32 -0.32 23.00
N LEU A 197 21.10 0.93 22.59
CA LEU A 197 22.07 2.02 22.79
C LEU A 197 22.32 2.37 24.26
N ASP A 198 21.33 2.18 25.13
CA ASP A 198 21.48 2.32 26.57
C ASP A 198 22.56 1.35 27.13
N GLU A 199 22.74 0.18 26.51
CA GLU A 199 23.81 -0.77 26.86
C GLU A 199 25.16 -0.42 26.22
N LEU A 200 25.13 -0.03 24.94
CA LEU A 200 26.35 0.21 24.15
C LEU A 200 27.03 1.55 24.49
N GLY A 201 26.29 2.50 25.07
CA GLY A 201 26.76 3.83 25.42
C GLY A 201 27.00 4.68 24.19
N LEU A 202 26.01 5.46 23.76
CA LEU A 202 26.16 6.39 22.65
C LEU A 202 27.06 7.57 23.05
N LYS A 203 28.07 7.91 22.22
CA LYS A 203 28.96 9.04 22.52
C LYS A 203 28.28 10.39 22.26
N PRO A 204 28.58 11.45 23.04
CA PRO A 204 27.93 12.77 22.90
C PRO A 204 28.08 13.42 21.52
N GLU A 205 29.15 13.08 20.80
CA GLU A 205 29.46 13.56 19.46
C GLU A 205 28.60 12.90 18.37
N ALA A 206 27.93 11.77 18.67
CA ALA A 206 27.05 11.11 17.72
C ALA A 206 25.84 12.00 17.40
N LYS A 207 25.69 12.39 16.13
CA LYS A 207 24.56 13.18 15.61
C LYS A 207 23.77 12.45 14.55
N TRP A 208 24.37 11.45 13.92
CA TRP A 208 23.78 10.69 12.83
C TRP A 208 24.05 9.20 13.00
N MET A 209 23.15 8.39 12.43
CA MET A 209 23.30 6.96 12.27
C MET A 209 23.15 6.61 10.79
N LEU A 210 24.11 5.90 10.23
CA LEU A 210 23.99 5.22 8.95
C LEU A 210 23.38 3.84 9.16
N ALA A 211 22.38 3.47 8.36
CA ALA A 211 21.83 2.13 8.27
C ALA A 211 22.11 1.54 6.89
N GLU A 212 22.51 0.27 6.84
CA GLU A 212 22.79 -0.47 5.61
C GLU A 212 22.19 -1.88 5.64
N GLY A 213 21.65 -2.29 4.50
CA GLY A 213 21.16 -3.62 4.19
C GLY A 213 22.24 -4.51 3.58
N SER A 214 21.99 -5.81 3.55
CA SER A 214 22.90 -6.82 3.01
C SER A 214 22.64 -7.19 1.55
N ASP A 215 21.61 -6.63 0.91
CA ASP A 215 21.37 -6.83 -0.51
C ASP A 215 22.33 -5.99 -1.37
N GLY A 216 22.41 -6.28 -2.67
CA GLY A 216 23.37 -5.61 -3.57
C GLY A 216 23.12 -4.11 -3.79
N SER A 217 21.98 -3.56 -3.33
CA SER A 217 21.79 -2.10 -3.32
C SER A 217 22.31 -1.43 -2.04
N GLU A 218 22.46 -2.20 -0.96
CA GLU A 218 22.65 -1.80 0.44
C GLU A 218 21.59 -0.85 1.01
N MET A 219 20.94 -0.02 0.18
CA MET A 219 19.96 0.99 0.57
C MET A 219 20.49 1.83 1.75
N SER A 220 21.73 2.31 1.65
CA SER A 220 22.39 3.04 2.71
C SER A 220 21.66 4.36 2.98
N ARG A 221 21.24 4.58 4.22
CA ARG A 221 20.45 5.75 4.63
C ARG A 221 20.92 6.31 5.96
N THR A 222 20.94 7.63 6.08
CA THR A 222 21.24 8.29 7.34
C THR A 222 20.00 8.79 8.07
N VAL A 223 20.09 8.74 9.40
CA VAL A 223 19.02 9.08 10.33
C VAL A 223 19.62 9.97 11.43
N PRO A 224 19.03 11.13 11.73
CA PRO A 224 19.49 11.97 12.83
C PRO A 224 19.21 11.28 14.18
N ILE A 225 20.10 11.52 15.14
CA ILE A 225 20.11 10.78 16.39
C ILE A 225 18.86 11.00 17.23
N GLU A 226 18.22 12.16 17.11
CA GLU A 226 16.97 12.49 17.80
C GLU A 226 15.86 11.51 17.40
N LYS A 227 15.79 11.16 16.11
CA LYS A 227 14.83 10.16 15.62
C LYS A 227 15.17 8.75 16.09
N VAL A 228 16.45 8.42 16.12
CA VAL A 228 16.95 7.12 16.61
C VAL A 228 16.57 6.89 18.07
N LEU A 229 16.72 7.92 18.90
CA LEU A 229 16.44 7.85 20.33
C LEU A 229 14.94 7.99 20.67
N ASP A 230 14.13 8.60 19.80
CA ASP A 230 12.69 8.70 19.95
C ASP A 230 12.00 7.33 19.77
N ASP A 231 12.00 6.82 18.54
CA ASP A 231 11.12 5.68 18.22
C ASP A 231 11.59 4.73 17.12
N ALA A 232 12.87 4.80 16.73
CA ALA A 232 13.45 3.81 15.84
C ALA A 232 13.42 2.41 16.47
N MET A 233 13.10 1.41 15.65
CA MET A 233 13.04 0.00 16.05
C MET A 233 13.81 -0.89 15.08
N ILE A 234 14.41 -1.95 15.61
CA ILE A 234 14.90 -3.08 14.82
C ILE A 234 13.84 -4.18 14.93
N VAL A 235 13.21 -4.55 13.82
CA VAL A 235 12.03 -5.42 13.80
C VAL A 235 12.30 -6.73 13.07
N TRP A 236 11.71 -7.81 13.58
CA TRP A 236 11.81 -9.18 13.03
C TRP A 236 10.45 -9.88 12.90
N GLY A 237 9.37 -9.26 13.39
CA GLY A 237 8.01 -9.76 13.24
C GLY A 237 7.09 -8.74 12.55
N GLN A 238 6.13 -9.25 11.79
CA GLN A 238 5.09 -8.49 11.10
C GLN A 238 3.75 -9.25 11.19
N ASN A 239 2.72 -8.62 11.73
CA ASN A 239 1.38 -9.19 11.92
C ASN A 239 1.41 -10.58 12.58
N GLY A 240 2.15 -10.71 13.69
CA GLY A 240 2.24 -11.94 14.48
C GLY A 240 3.17 -13.04 13.95
N GLU A 241 3.75 -12.90 12.75
CA GLU A 241 4.72 -13.88 12.20
C GLU A 241 6.07 -13.23 11.87
N ALA A 242 7.06 -14.04 11.47
CA ALA A 242 8.34 -13.51 10.99
C ALA A 242 8.14 -12.63 9.74
N LEU A 243 9.04 -11.67 9.54
CA LEU A 243 9.07 -10.89 8.29
C LEU A 243 9.03 -11.80 7.06
N ARG A 244 8.33 -11.38 6.01
CA ARG A 244 8.47 -12.01 4.70
C ARG A 244 9.81 -11.61 4.08
N ASN A 245 10.35 -12.43 3.18
CA ASN A 245 11.62 -12.13 2.49
C ASN A 245 11.60 -10.75 1.82
N GLU A 246 10.50 -10.44 1.13
CA GLU A 246 10.31 -9.15 0.46
C GLU A 246 10.16 -7.96 1.41
N GLN A 247 9.86 -8.22 2.69
CA GLN A 247 9.76 -7.23 3.77
C GLN A 247 11.02 -7.16 4.64
N GLY A 248 12.09 -7.88 4.29
CA GLY A 248 13.40 -7.74 4.92
C GLY A 248 13.76 -8.84 5.91
N TYR A 249 13.20 -10.04 5.78
CA TYR A 249 13.59 -11.18 6.60
C TYR A 249 15.12 -11.39 6.65
N PRO A 250 15.72 -11.63 7.83
CA PRO A 250 15.06 -11.78 9.12
C PRO A 250 14.84 -10.47 9.89
N VAL A 251 15.51 -9.38 9.52
CA VAL A 251 15.53 -8.13 10.29
C VAL A 251 15.53 -6.91 9.37
N ARG A 252 14.72 -5.91 9.73
CA ARG A 252 14.74 -4.58 9.11
C ARG A 252 14.79 -3.47 10.16
N LEU A 253 15.20 -2.29 9.74
CA LEU A 253 14.96 -1.05 10.47
C LEU A 253 13.51 -0.59 10.25
N MET A 254 12.93 0.00 11.29
CA MET A 254 11.62 0.66 11.27
C MET A 254 11.76 2.05 11.87
N LEU A 255 11.40 3.08 11.10
CA LEU A 255 11.35 4.47 11.53
C LEU A 255 9.90 4.97 11.43
N PRO A 256 9.12 4.87 12.51
CA PRO A 256 7.68 5.19 12.47
C PRO A 256 7.41 6.59 11.91
N GLY A 257 6.47 6.70 10.98
CA GLY A 257 6.04 8.00 10.43
C GLY A 257 7.00 8.64 9.42
N TRP A 258 8.14 8.03 9.14
CA TRP A 258 9.09 8.52 8.14
C TRP A 258 8.98 7.72 6.83
N GLU A 259 9.52 8.27 5.74
CA GLU A 259 9.51 7.65 4.41
C GLU A 259 10.08 6.21 4.44
N ALA A 260 9.39 5.28 3.79
CA ALA A 260 9.67 3.85 3.95
C ALA A 260 11.02 3.39 3.38
N ASN A 261 11.70 4.20 2.57
CA ASN A 261 13.05 3.94 2.09
C ASN A 261 14.10 4.02 3.22
N LEU A 262 13.83 4.73 4.33
CA LEU A 262 14.69 4.78 5.51
C LEU A 262 14.57 3.51 6.36
N CYS A 263 13.48 2.77 6.22
CA CYS A 263 13.24 1.51 6.91
C CYS A 263 14.03 0.37 6.24
N VAL A 264 15.37 0.46 6.26
CA VAL A 264 16.30 -0.42 5.55
C VAL A 264 16.03 -1.90 5.84
N LYS A 265 15.89 -2.69 4.78
CA LYS A 265 15.62 -4.14 4.83
C LYS A 265 16.91 -4.94 4.84
N TRP A 266 16.83 -6.20 5.31
CA TRP A 266 17.98 -7.11 5.38
C TRP A 266 19.15 -6.47 6.12
N LEU A 267 18.84 -5.83 7.25
CA LEU A 267 19.72 -4.89 7.95
C LEU A 267 21.01 -5.58 8.40
N LYS A 268 22.18 -5.08 7.98
CA LYS A 268 23.50 -5.63 8.36
C LYS A 268 24.31 -4.73 9.27
N ARG A 269 24.16 -3.40 9.16
CA ARG A 269 25.06 -2.44 9.80
C ARG A 269 24.35 -1.16 10.22
N LEU A 270 24.65 -0.73 11.44
CA LEU A 270 24.34 0.58 11.99
C LEU A 270 25.65 1.25 12.43
N GLU A 271 25.96 2.42 11.89
CA GLU A 271 27.19 3.18 12.22
C GLU A 271 26.84 4.58 12.71
N PHE A 272 27.32 4.95 13.90
CA PHE A 272 27.09 6.26 14.49
C PHE A 272 28.23 7.23 14.17
N GLY A 273 27.90 8.45 13.74
CA GLY A 273 28.86 9.46 13.30
C GLY A 273 28.43 10.89 13.60
N GLU A 274 29.34 11.84 13.43
CA GLU A 274 29.11 13.27 13.68
C GLU A 274 28.33 13.95 12.53
N LYS A 275 28.38 13.38 11.33
CA LYS A 275 27.85 13.97 10.09
C LYS A 275 27.05 12.93 9.29
N PRO A 276 26.10 13.36 8.46
CA PRO A 276 25.47 12.45 7.51
C PRO A 276 26.49 11.97 6.45
N TRP A 277 26.23 10.82 5.85
CA TRP A 277 27.11 10.14 4.89
C TRP A 277 26.89 10.63 3.46
N TYR A 278 25.75 11.26 3.17
CA TYR A 278 25.38 11.71 1.83
C TYR A 278 25.39 10.55 0.82
N ALA A 279 24.81 9.42 1.21
CA ALA A 279 24.68 8.26 0.35
C ALA A 279 23.86 8.57 -0.93
N LYS A 280 23.98 7.72 -1.95
CA LYS A 280 23.25 7.89 -3.22
C LYS A 280 21.74 8.08 -3.01
N GLU A 281 21.15 7.31 -2.11
CA GLU A 281 19.71 7.28 -1.82
C GLU A 281 19.25 8.39 -0.86
N GLU A 282 20.06 9.43 -0.64
CA GLU A 282 19.70 10.66 0.08
C GLU A 282 20.30 11.92 -0.57
N THR A 283 20.89 11.76 -1.76
CA THR A 283 21.46 12.84 -2.58
C THR A 283 20.88 12.79 -3.99
N SER A 284 21.17 11.74 -4.75
CA SER A 284 20.67 11.53 -6.12
C SER A 284 19.20 11.17 -6.14
N LYS A 285 18.75 10.40 -5.14
CA LYS A 285 17.36 9.99 -4.96
C LYS A 285 16.84 10.53 -3.64
N TYR A 286 15.51 10.55 -3.52
CA TYR A 286 14.79 10.96 -2.31
C TYR A 286 15.17 12.38 -1.82
N THR A 287 15.49 13.24 -2.79
CA THR A 287 15.60 14.68 -2.63
C THR A 287 14.47 15.31 -3.44
N ALA A 288 13.73 16.24 -2.84
CA ALA A 288 12.56 16.83 -3.47
C ALA A 288 12.95 18.11 -4.22
N LEU A 289 13.03 18.02 -5.55
CA LEU A 289 13.31 19.18 -6.40
C LEU A 289 12.16 20.20 -6.28
N THR A 290 12.52 21.46 -6.07
CA THR A 290 11.56 22.58 -6.01
C THR A 290 11.58 23.38 -7.31
N ALA A 291 10.58 24.24 -7.50
CA ALA A 291 10.51 25.16 -8.64
C ALA A 291 11.73 26.11 -8.75
N SER A 292 12.47 26.33 -7.66
CA SER A 292 13.70 27.15 -7.65
C SER A 292 14.91 26.46 -8.31
N GLY A 293 14.81 25.17 -8.64
CA GLY A 293 15.94 24.35 -9.08
C GLY A 293 16.81 23.80 -7.93
N LYS A 294 16.54 24.19 -6.68
CA LYS A 294 17.14 23.56 -5.49
C LYS A 294 16.30 22.39 -5.01
N ALA A 295 16.94 21.38 -4.43
CA ALA A 295 16.28 20.23 -3.84
C ALA A 295 16.27 20.30 -2.30
N ILE A 296 15.16 19.87 -1.71
CA ILE A 296 15.04 19.63 -0.26
C ILE A 296 15.67 18.27 0.02
N GLN A 297 16.67 18.24 0.89
CA GLN A 297 17.26 17.01 1.40
C GLN A 297 16.64 16.66 2.76
N HIS A 298 16.72 15.40 3.15
CA HIS A 298 16.25 14.92 4.46
C HIS A 298 14.77 15.24 4.72
N PHE A 299 13.94 15.15 3.66
CA PHE A 299 12.50 15.34 3.75
C PHE A 299 11.85 14.06 4.29
N TYR A 300 12.09 13.76 5.57
CA TYR A 300 11.89 12.40 6.07
C TYR A 300 10.47 12.09 6.54
N ALA A 301 9.81 13.01 7.23
CA ALA A 301 8.49 12.74 7.79
C ALA A 301 7.42 12.69 6.70
N ASN A 302 6.58 11.66 6.72
CA ASN A 302 5.39 11.63 5.88
C ASN A 302 4.36 12.60 6.46
N GLU A 303 3.88 13.51 5.63
CA GLU A 303 2.92 14.52 6.03
C GLU A 303 1.50 13.94 6.16
N VAL A 304 0.60 14.71 6.78
CA VAL A 304 -0.81 14.33 6.86
C VAL A 304 -1.42 14.14 5.47
N ASN A 305 -2.18 13.05 5.31
CA ASN A 305 -2.72 12.60 4.04
C ASN A 305 -3.99 11.77 4.25
N SER A 306 -4.84 11.71 3.22
CA SER A 306 -6.04 10.89 3.20
C SER A 306 -6.45 10.52 1.78
N VAL A 307 -7.22 9.45 1.66
CA VAL A 307 -7.86 9.02 0.42
C VAL A 307 -9.16 8.27 0.71
N VAL A 308 -10.21 8.54 -0.08
CA VAL A 308 -11.43 7.73 -0.09
C VAL A 308 -11.13 6.40 -0.79
N THR A 309 -11.40 5.29 -0.11
CA THR A 309 -11.21 3.93 -0.62
C THR A 309 -12.50 3.32 -1.18
N TYR A 310 -13.66 3.86 -0.79
CA TYR A 310 -14.95 3.51 -1.36
C TYR A 310 -15.91 4.72 -1.29
N PRO A 311 -16.51 5.16 -2.41
CA PRO A 311 -16.31 4.62 -3.76
C PRO A 311 -14.95 5.02 -4.32
N CYS A 312 -14.45 4.23 -5.27
CA CYS A 312 -13.22 4.50 -6.02
C CYS A 312 -13.36 3.91 -7.43
N PRO A 313 -12.43 4.16 -8.36
CA PRO A 313 -12.54 3.67 -9.74
C PRO A 313 -12.73 2.15 -9.87
N GLU A 314 -12.15 1.35 -8.97
CA GLU A 314 -12.31 -0.11 -8.95
C GLU A 314 -13.62 -0.58 -8.29
N ARG A 315 -14.24 0.26 -7.47
CA ARG A 315 -15.44 -0.03 -6.68
C ARG A 315 -16.39 1.17 -6.76
N ASP A 316 -17.05 1.27 -7.89
CA ASP A 316 -17.94 2.38 -8.20
C ASP A 316 -19.36 2.15 -7.66
N TRP A 317 -20.25 3.08 -7.98
CA TRP A 317 -21.65 3.11 -7.55
C TRP A 317 -22.62 2.79 -8.68
N THR A 318 -22.17 2.18 -9.78
CA THR A 318 -23.04 1.84 -10.93
C THR A 318 -24.18 0.88 -10.59
N ALA A 319 -24.03 0.09 -9.51
CA ALA A 319 -25.06 -0.81 -9.02
C ALA A 319 -26.08 -0.15 -8.06
N LEU A 320 -25.82 1.07 -7.59
CA LEU A 320 -26.69 1.75 -6.63
C LEU A 320 -27.91 2.36 -7.32
N LYS A 321 -29.03 2.38 -6.58
CA LYS A 321 -30.27 3.06 -6.96
C LYS A 321 -30.41 4.35 -6.17
N LYS A 322 -31.07 5.33 -6.77
CA LYS A 322 -31.42 6.58 -6.07
C LYS A 322 -32.22 6.27 -4.80
N GLY A 323 -31.73 6.78 -3.68
CA GLY A 323 -32.30 6.57 -2.35
C GLY A 323 -31.57 5.53 -1.51
N ASP A 324 -30.70 4.71 -2.12
CA ASP A 324 -29.86 3.77 -1.39
C ASP A 324 -28.97 4.52 -0.39
N ILE A 325 -28.79 3.90 0.78
CA ILE A 325 -27.90 4.39 1.82
C ILE A 325 -26.60 3.59 1.71
N VAL A 326 -25.50 4.30 1.53
CA VAL A 326 -24.16 3.72 1.42
C VAL A 326 -23.20 4.41 2.35
N GLU A 327 -22.20 3.68 2.81
CA GLU A 327 -21.12 4.24 3.60
C GLU A 327 -19.96 4.60 2.68
N ILE A 328 -19.54 5.87 2.67
CA ILE A 328 -18.27 6.29 2.08
C ILE A 328 -17.19 5.95 3.08
N GLU A 329 -16.11 5.32 2.65
CA GLU A 329 -15.01 4.89 3.51
C GLU A 329 -13.66 5.36 2.96
N GLY A 330 -12.71 5.63 3.84
CA GLY A 330 -11.35 5.99 3.42
C GLY A 330 -10.30 5.85 4.51
N LEU A 331 -9.05 6.01 4.10
CA LEU A 331 -7.87 5.95 4.97
C LEU A 331 -7.29 7.34 5.16
N SER A 332 -6.82 7.62 6.37
CA SER A 332 -6.09 8.84 6.75
C SER A 332 -4.87 8.47 7.58
N TRP A 333 -3.79 9.23 7.48
CA TRP A 333 -2.55 8.98 8.20
C TRP A 333 -1.69 10.24 8.28
N THR A 334 -0.76 10.24 9.23
CA THR A 334 0.26 11.27 9.40
C THR A 334 1.52 10.62 9.98
N GLY A 335 2.69 11.16 9.64
CA GLY A 335 3.96 10.80 10.27
C GLY A 335 4.26 11.57 11.55
N HIS A 336 3.45 12.58 11.89
CA HIS A 336 3.70 13.51 13.01
C HIS A 336 3.04 13.09 14.33
N GLY A 337 2.02 12.22 14.28
CA GLY A 337 1.25 11.85 15.46
C GLY A 337 0.01 11.08 15.09
N THR A 338 -1.14 11.49 15.59
CA THR A 338 -2.45 10.89 15.33
C THR A 338 -3.29 11.73 14.38
N ILE A 339 -4.23 11.09 13.66
CA ILE A 339 -5.26 11.82 12.93
C ILE A 339 -6.27 12.37 13.93
N LYS A 340 -6.54 13.68 13.83
CA LYS A 340 -7.50 14.39 14.68
C LYS A 340 -8.89 14.42 14.04
N GLY A 341 -8.96 14.48 12.72
CA GLY A 341 -10.22 14.39 11.98
C GLY A 341 -10.01 14.34 10.46
N VAL A 342 -11.11 14.07 9.76
CA VAL A 342 -11.17 14.05 8.30
C VAL A 342 -12.43 14.76 7.85
N ASP A 343 -12.29 15.71 6.95
CA ASP A 343 -13.42 16.33 6.26
C ASP A 343 -13.66 15.63 4.92
N ILE A 344 -14.93 15.54 4.51
CA ILE A 344 -15.34 15.12 3.17
C ILE A 344 -16.01 16.28 2.45
N SER A 345 -15.68 16.43 1.17
CA SER A 345 -16.33 17.36 0.26
C SER A 345 -17.01 16.59 -0.87
N PHE A 346 -18.17 17.06 -1.31
CA PHE A 346 -18.91 16.52 -2.46
C PHE A 346 -18.86 17.44 -3.70
N ASP A 347 -18.26 18.62 -3.59
CA ASP A 347 -18.30 19.66 -4.63
C ASP A 347 -16.91 20.19 -5.03
N GLY A 348 -15.88 19.36 -4.83
CA GLY A 348 -14.50 19.67 -5.21
C GLY A 348 -13.81 20.66 -4.26
N GLY A 349 -14.22 20.67 -2.99
CA GLY A 349 -13.53 21.33 -1.89
C GLY A 349 -14.11 22.69 -1.53
N LYS A 350 -15.32 23.02 -2.01
CA LYS A 350 -15.99 24.29 -1.70
C LYS A 350 -16.70 24.20 -0.36
N ASN A 351 -17.35 23.07 -0.08
CA ASN A 351 -18.01 22.81 1.19
C ASN A 351 -17.51 21.49 1.79
N TRP A 352 -17.36 21.48 3.10
CA TRP A 352 -16.80 20.36 3.86
C TRP A 352 -17.77 19.93 4.95
N VAL A 353 -17.91 18.63 5.14
CA VAL A 353 -18.60 18.02 6.28
C VAL A 353 -17.63 17.08 6.98
N GLU A 354 -17.65 17.06 8.30
CA GLU A 354 -16.78 16.18 9.08
C GLU A 354 -17.23 14.72 8.92
N ALA A 355 -16.27 13.83 8.65
CA ALA A 355 -16.44 12.38 8.63
C ALA A 355 -16.17 11.79 10.02
N GLN A 356 -16.75 10.63 10.30
CA GLN A 356 -16.50 9.92 11.56
C GLN A 356 -15.22 9.09 11.43
N LEU A 357 -14.29 9.24 12.37
CA LEU A 357 -13.18 8.31 12.52
C LEU A 357 -13.71 6.96 13.04
N LYS A 358 -13.30 5.85 12.42
CA LYS A 358 -13.72 4.48 12.76
C LYS A 358 -12.58 3.68 13.36
N GLY A 359 -12.85 3.03 14.49
CA GLY A 359 -11.92 2.09 15.11
C GLY A 359 -10.78 2.80 15.84
N LEU A 360 -9.56 2.31 15.67
CA LEU A 360 -8.40 2.81 16.40
C LEU A 360 -7.81 4.07 15.75
N VAL A 361 -7.51 5.06 16.59
CA VAL A 361 -6.70 6.23 16.23
C VAL A 361 -5.36 6.06 16.93
N LEU A 362 -4.34 5.63 16.17
CA LEU A 362 -3.01 5.32 16.69
C LEU A 362 -1.94 6.24 16.08
N PRO A 363 -0.90 6.60 16.83
CA PRO A 363 0.15 7.46 16.32
C PRO A 363 0.92 6.78 15.20
N LYS A 364 1.11 7.49 14.09
CA LYS A 364 1.91 7.05 12.93
C LYS A 364 1.39 5.74 12.30
N ALA A 365 0.07 5.56 12.36
CA ALA A 365 -0.67 4.45 11.76
C ALA A 365 -1.79 4.97 10.85
N TRP A 366 -2.44 4.05 10.15
CA TRP A 366 -3.69 4.39 9.45
C TRP A 366 -4.84 4.56 10.42
N THR A 367 -5.69 5.55 10.13
CA THR A 367 -7.00 5.76 10.74
C THR A 367 -8.06 5.67 9.66
N ARG A 368 -9.05 4.79 9.86
CA ARG A 368 -10.19 4.64 8.95
C ARG A 368 -11.19 5.76 9.24
N PHE A 369 -11.83 6.31 8.22
CA PHE A 369 -12.94 7.26 8.38
C PHE A 369 -14.13 6.84 7.53
N SER A 370 -15.33 7.31 7.88
CA SER A 370 -16.51 7.14 7.05
C SER A 370 -17.55 8.23 7.16
N TYR A 371 -18.47 8.20 6.19
CA TYR A 371 -19.64 9.07 6.15
C TYR A 371 -20.82 8.34 5.51
N ILE A 372 -21.97 8.34 6.19
CA ILE A 372 -23.20 7.73 5.67
C ILE A 372 -23.84 8.66 4.66
N HIS A 373 -23.93 8.22 3.41
CA HIS A 373 -24.42 8.99 2.28
C HIS A 373 -25.70 8.37 1.71
N LYS A 374 -26.70 9.20 1.44
CA LYS A 374 -27.88 8.81 0.69
C LYS A 374 -27.66 9.14 -0.78
N TYR A 375 -27.44 8.11 -1.59
CA TYR A 375 -27.15 8.26 -3.01
C TYR A 375 -28.34 8.88 -3.75
N ASP A 376 -28.15 10.03 -4.39
CA ASP A 376 -29.24 10.76 -5.07
C ASP A 376 -29.14 10.72 -6.61
N GLY A 377 -28.13 10.03 -7.16
CA GLY A 377 -27.87 9.89 -8.59
C GLY A 377 -27.26 11.13 -9.24
N LYS A 378 -26.80 12.11 -8.46
CA LYS A 378 -26.16 13.30 -9.03
C LYS A 378 -24.65 13.15 -9.12
N PRO A 379 -24.02 13.76 -10.15
CA PRO A 379 -22.58 13.80 -10.21
C PRO A 379 -22.00 14.60 -9.05
N MET A 380 -20.83 14.20 -8.57
CA MET A 380 -20.13 14.86 -7.46
C MET A 380 -18.61 14.76 -7.63
N LEU A 381 -17.92 15.69 -6.99
CA LEU A 381 -16.45 15.71 -6.90
C LEU A 381 -16.08 15.41 -5.45
N LEU A 382 -15.90 14.12 -5.18
CA LEU A 382 -15.66 13.58 -3.86
C LEU A 382 -14.19 13.75 -3.47
N GLN A 383 -13.96 14.34 -2.31
CA GLN A 383 -12.63 14.57 -1.74
C GLN A 383 -12.63 14.23 -0.26
N SER A 384 -11.47 13.83 0.27
CA SER A 384 -11.19 13.77 1.70
C SER A 384 -10.01 14.67 2.04
N ARG A 385 -10.05 15.31 3.21
CA ARG A 385 -8.97 16.14 3.74
C ARG A 385 -8.75 15.82 5.22
N ALA A 386 -7.59 15.24 5.53
CA ALA A 386 -7.21 14.96 6.91
C ALA A 386 -6.51 16.14 7.58
N TYR A 387 -6.60 16.19 8.91
CA TYR A 387 -5.79 17.03 9.77
C TYR A 387 -5.36 16.26 11.03
N ASP A 388 -4.19 16.58 11.56
CA ASP A 388 -3.55 15.84 12.66
C ASP A 388 -3.51 16.60 13.99
N ASP A 389 -3.00 15.92 15.02
CA ASP A 389 -2.79 16.47 16.37
C ASP A 389 -1.62 17.48 16.46
N SER A 390 -0.89 17.68 15.36
CA SER A 390 0.13 18.72 15.19
C SER A 390 -0.40 19.92 14.38
N ASP A 391 -1.72 20.01 14.21
CA ASP A 391 -2.45 21.04 13.45
C ASP A 391 -2.02 21.16 11.98
N ASN A 392 -1.39 20.13 11.40
CA ASN A 392 -1.17 20.06 9.97
C ASN A 392 -2.50 19.75 9.27
N VAL A 393 -2.71 20.35 8.10
CA VAL A 393 -3.88 20.11 7.24
C VAL A 393 -3.40 19.66 5.87
N GLN A 394 -4.00 18.61 5.34
CA GLN A 394 -3.67 18.09 4.01
C GLN A 394 -3.90 19.19 2.94
N PRO A 395 -2.89 19.50 2.10
CA PRO A 395 -2.95 20.64 1.20
C PRO A 395 -3.85 20.37 -0.01
N THR A 396 -4.32 21.44 -0.66
CA THR A 396 -4.86 21.36 -2.02
C THR A 396 -3.73 21.17 -3.04
N VAL A 397 -4.08 20.71 -4.24
CA VAL A 397 -3.11 20.53 -5.34
C VAL A 397 -2.35 21.83 -5.64
N ASN A 398 -3.03 22.98 -5.55
CA ASN A 398 -2.44 24.28 -5.81
C ASN A 398 -1.47 24.69 -4.69
N GLN A 399 -1.83 24.45 -3.42
CA GLN A 399 -0.97 24.73 -2.27
C GLN A 399 0.33 23.93 -2.32
N GLU A 400 0.24 22.62 -2.57
CA GLU A 400 1.42 21.76 -2.66
C GLU A 400 2.32 22.16 -3.82
N LYS A 401 1.76 22.38 -5.01
CA LYS A 401 2.52 22.77 -6.20
C LYS A 401 3.12 24.16 -6.11
N ALA A 402 2.54 25.07 -5.34
CA ALA A 402 3.14 26.37 -5.07
C ALA A 402 4.47 26.24 -4.30
N VAL A 403 4.63 25.17 -3.51
CA VAL A 403 5.85 24.91 -2.74
C VAL A 403 6.87 24.11 -3.55
N VAL A 404 6.48 22.96 -4.10
CA VAL A 404 7.44 22.01 -4.72
C VAL A 404 7.45 22.04 -6.24
N GLY A 405 6.45 22.65 -6.88
CA GLY A 405 6.31 22.66 -8.34
C GLY A 405 5.67 21.39 -8.90
N VAL A 406 5.84 21.17 -10.21
CA VAL A 406 5.23 20.03 -10.95
C VAL A 406 6.22 18.94 -11.35
N GLU A 407 7.52 19.20 -11.17
CA GLU A 407 8.60 18.23 -11.39
C GLU A 407 8.97 17.48 -10.09
N GLY A 408 8.12 17.58 -9.08
CA GLY A 408 8.20 16.77 -7.87
C GLY A 408 8.17 15.28 -8.22
N VAL A 409 8.83 14.48 -7.41
CA VAL A 409 8.80 13.00 -7.50
C VAL A 409 8.29 12.40 -6.20
N TYR A 410 8.55 13.05 -5.08
CA TYR A 410 8.33 12.53 -3.74
C TYR A 410 7.35 13.41 -2.95
N HIS A 411 6.76 12.88 -1.89
CA HIS A 411 5.88 13.59 -0.95
C HIS A 411 4.66 14.22 -1.62
N ARG A 412 3.97 13.45 -2.47
CA ARG A 412 2.69 13.87 -3.07
C ARG A 412 1.55 13.59 -2.09
N ASN A 413 1.19 14.59 -1.27
CA ASN A 413 0.16 14.47 -0.23
C ASN A 413 -1.11 15.31 -0.47
N ALA A 414 -1.16 16.16 -1.50
CA ALA A 414 -2.36 16.96 -1.74
C ALA A 414 -3.61 16.10 -2.03
N ILE A 415 -4.77 16.66 -1.67
CA ILE A 415 -6.11 16.07 -1.77
C ILE A 415 -6.34 15.39 -3.14
N MET A 416 -6.76 14.13 -3.10
CA MET A 416 -7.22 13.37 -4.27
C MET A 416 -8.70 13.62 -4.53
N THR A 417 -9.13 13.56 -5.79
CA THR A 417 -10.54 13.75 -6.16
C THR A 417 -11.07 12.59 -6.98
N TRP A 418 -12.21 12.07 -6.55
CA TRP A 418 -13.01 11.14 -7.33
C TRP A 418 -14.18 11.88 -7.96
N GLU A 419 -14.27 11.87 -9.29
CA GLU A 419 -15.51 12.23 -9.98
C GLU A 419 -16.42 11.03 -9.94
N VAL A 420 -17.57 11.17 -9.27
CA VAL A 420 -18.67 10.22 -9.40
C VAL A 420 -19.62 10.78 -10.45
N THR A 421 -19.90 10.02 -11.51
CA THR A 421 -20.82 10.46 -12.57
C THR A 421 -22.28 10.25 -12.17
N ASP A 422 -23.20 10.77 -12.98
CA ASP A 422 -24.65 10.51 -12.87
C ASP A 422 -25.02 9.01 -12.98
N MET A 423 -24.18 8.23 -13.66
CA MET A 423 -24.29 6.76 -13.75
C MET A 423 -23.60 6.03 -12.59
N GLY A 424 -23.05 6.74 -11.61
CA GLY A 424 -22.33 6.15 -10.48
C GLY A 424 -20.92 5.65 -10.78
N LYS A 425 -20.43 5.82 -12.02
CA LYS A 425 -19.04 5.48 -12.36
C LYS A 425 -18.08 6.43 -11.65
N VAL A 426 -16.93 5.92 -11.22
CA VAL A 426 -15.91 6.73 -10.54
C VAL A 426 -14.64 6.88 -11.37
N ASN A 427 -14.20 8.14 -11.55
CA ASN A 427 -12.99 8.48 -12.29
C ASN A 427 -11.97 9.20 -11.39
N ASN A 428 -10.69 8.94 -11.61
CA ASN A 428 -9.60 9.74 -11.05
C ASN A 428 -9.52 11.07 -11.78
N VAL A 429 -9.84 12.17 -11.08
CA VAL A 429 -9.79 13.52 -11.64
C VAL A 429 -8.97 14.44 -10.73
N GLN A 430 -8.65 15.62 -11.23
CA GLN A 430 -7.94 16.62 -10.46
C GLN A 430 -8.69 17.94 -10.47
N VAL A 431 -8.92 18.47 -9.28
CA VAL A 431 -9.49 19.81 -9.08
C VAL A 431 -8.36 20.79 -8.78
N ARG A 432 -8.39 21.94 -9.44
CA ARG A 432 -7.43 23.05 -9.31
C ARG A 432 -8.15 24.33 -8.86
N SER A 433 -8.98 24.23 -7.83
CA SER A 433 -9.62 25.40 -7.20
C SER A 433 -8.70 26.07 -6.19
#